data_AF-A0A392RYQ0-F1
#
_entry.id   AF-A0A392RYQ0-F1
#
_cell.length_a   1.000
_cell.length_b   1.000
_cell.length_c   1.000
_cell.angle_alpha   90.00
_cell.angle_beta   90.00
_cell.angle_gamma   90.00
#
_symmetry.space_group_name_H-M   'P 1'
#
loop_
_entity.id
_entity.type
_entity.pdbx_description
1 polymer ?
#
loop_
_entity_poly.entity_id
_entity_poly.type
_entity_poly.pdbx_seq_one_letter_code
_entity_poly.pdbx_strand_id
1 'polypeptide(L)'
;SRTGGPHKLQTGLPASNFVLPPAFGNSPLFSEETEVVVSDAEKSILEGLGPVAMKNVITESSVAVFKLLEAVSFLNGRECKYLQERDEVRRQKELLEKRLSESEVSLKAYREQHKT
;
A
#
# COMPACT_ATOMS: atom_id res chain seq x y z
N SER A 1 -24.00 -1.21 2.35
CA SER A 1 -22.80 -1.84 1.77
C SER A 1 -21.80 -0.73 1.45
N ARG A 2 -20.88 -0.41 2.36
CA ARG A 2 -19.89 0.66 2.14
C ARG A 2 -18.62 0.09 1.53
N THR A 3 -18.32 0.65 0.37
CA THR A 3 -17.30 0.32 -0.61
C THR A 3 -15.89 0.37 -0.01
N GLY A 4 -15.20 -0.77 -0.08
CA GLY A 4 -13.78 -0.87 0.27
C GLY A 4 -12.92 -0.14 -0.75
N GLY A 5 -11.84 0.47 -0.27
CA GLY A 5 -10.82 1.07 -1.12
C GLY A 5 -10.14 0.05 -2.03
N PRO A 6 -9.39 0.52 -3.04
CA PRO A 6 -8.97 -0.26 -4.22
C PRO A 6 -8.02 -1.43 -3.94
N HIS A 7 -7.49 -1.58 -2.73
CA HIS A 7 -6.62 -2.70 -2.37
C HIS A 7 -7.24 -3.50 -1.23
N LYS A 8 -8.00 -4.54 -1.59
CA LYS A 8 -8.29 -5.66 -0.68
C LYS A 8 -7.01 -6.46 -0.51
N LEU A 9 -6.21 -6.13 0.49
CA LEU A 9 -5.16 -7.02 0.98
C LEU A 9 -5.84 -8.28 1.54
N GLN A 10 -5.54 -9.45 0.99
CA GLN A 10 -6.05 -10.73 1.49
C GLN A 10 -5.34 -11.09 2.81
N THR A 11 -6.13 -11.32 3.85
CA THR A 11 -5.66 -11.75 5.17
C THR A 11 -5.02 -13.14 5.04
N GLY A 12 -3.74 -13.29 5.41
CA GLY A 12 -3.05 -14.59 5.52
C GLY A 12 -1.84 -14.84 4.62
N LEU A 13 -1.40 -13.88 3.80
CA LEU A 13 -0.19 -14.00 2.96
C LEU A 13 0.96 -13.10 3.47
N PRO A 14 2.23 -13.57 3.48
CA PRO A 14 3.37 -12.74 3.86
C PRO A 14 3.64 -11.67 2.77
N ALA A 15 3.60 -10.39 3.15
CA ALA A 15 3.99 -9.30 2.25
C ALA A 15 5.51 -9.12 2.30
N SER A 16 6.23 -9.78 1.39
CA SER A 16 7.69 -9.67 1.24
C SER A 16 8.14 -8.51 0.35
N ASN A 17 7.22 -7.81 -0.32
CA ASN A 17 7.57 -6.92 -1.43
C ASN A 17 7.28 -5.46 -1.12
N PHE A 18 8.26 -4.63 -1.45
CA PHE A 18 8.19 -3.17 -1.47
C PHE A 18 7.06 -2.72 -2.41
N VAL A 19 6.00 -2.14 -1.85
CA VAL A 19 4.85 -1.65 -2.61
C VAL A 19 5.14 -0.21 -3.03
N LEU A 20 5.27 0.06 -4.32
CA LEU A 20 5.33 1.44 -4.83
C LEU A 20 3.98 2.16 -4.54
N PRO A 21 3.97 3.49 -4.37
CA PRO A 21 2.77 4.23 -3.99
C PRO A 21 1.69 4.08 -5.05
N PRO A 22 0.43 4.35 -4.69
CA PRO A 22 -0.71 4.26 -5.60
C PRO A 22 -0.59 5.06 -6.90
N ALA A 23 0.23 6.14 -6.94
CA ALA A 23 0.52 6.88 -8.17
C ALA A 23 1.33 6.08 -9.21
N PHE A 24 2.03 5.03 -8.76
CA PHE A 24 2.76 4.04 -9.56
C PHE A 24 2.11 2.64 -9.44
N GLY A 25 0.90 2.56 -8.88
CA GLY A 25 0.31 1.32 -8.40
C GLY A 25 -0.66 0.66 -9.38
N ASN A 26 -0.35 -0.59 -9.74
CA ASN A 26 -1.26 -1.63 -10.24
C ASN A 26 -1.84 -1.50 -11.65
N SER A 27 -1.41 -0.52 -12.43
CA SER A 27 -1.41 -0.66 -13.89
C SER A 27 0.02 -1.00 -14.29
N PRO A 28 0.27 -1.93 -15.23
CA PRO A 28 1.51 -1.90 -15.98
C PRO A 28 1.68 -0.43 -16.41
N LEU A 29 2.71 0.25 -15.93
CA LEU A 29 2.94 1.66 -16.29
C LEU A 29 3.01 1.81 -17.82
N PHE A 30 3.40 0.70 -18.45
CA PHE A 30 3.29 0.41 -19.85
C PHE A 30 2.61 -0.98 -19.98
N SER A 31 1.49 -1.09 -20.69
CA SER A 31 1.03 -2.40 -21.19
C SER A 31 2.02 -2.91 -22.24
N GLU A 32 1.93 -4.18 -22.65
CA GLU A 32 2.68 -4.64 -23.82
C GLU A 32 2.35 -3.81 -25.08
N GLU A 33 1.24 -3.07 -25.09
CA GLU A 33 0.84 -2.15 -26.17
C GLU A 33 1.27 -0.69 -25.93
N THR A 34 1.83 -0.35 -24.77
CA THR A 34 2.22 1.04 -24.47
C THR A 34 3.67 1.26 -24.88
N GLU A 35 3.86 1.91 -26.02
CA GLU A 35 5.18 2.34 -26.47
C GLU A 35 5.61 3.62 -25.74
N VAL A 36 6.81 3.63 -25.17
CA VAL A 36 7.42 4.85 -24.64
C VAL A 36 7.97 5.66 -25.81
N VAL A 37 7.14 6.56 -26.33
CA VAL A 37 7.53 7.42 -27.45
C VAL A 37 8.12 8.72 -26.92
N VAL A 38 9.37 8.99 -27.29
CA VAL A 38 9.98 10.32 -27.16
C VAL A 38 9.54 11.14 -28.38
N SER A 39 8.95 12.32 -28.15
CA SER A 39 8.51 13.18 -29.25
C SER A 39 9.69 13.61 -30.12
N ASP A 40 9.46 13.88 -31.41
CA ASP A 40 10.53 14.29 -32.33
C ASP A 40 11.21 15.59 -31.90
N ALA A 41 10.45 16.51 -31.27
CA ALA A 41 11.00 17.71 -30.67
C ALA A 41 11.97 17.38 -29.53
N GLU A 42 11.59 16.48 -28.65
CA GLU A 42 12.41 16.07 -27.51
C GLU A 42 13.65 15.29 -27.96
N LYS A 43 13.52 14.42 -28.98
CA LYS A 43 14.66 13.75 -29.62
C LYS A 43 15.64 14.76 -30.20
N SER A 44 15.15 15.74 -30.96
CA SER A 44 16.00 16.77 -31.56
C SER A 44 16.75 17.58 -30.50
N ILE A 45 16.11 17.88 -29.37
CA ILE A 45 16.75 18.53 -28.22
C ILE A 45 17.85 17.63 -27.65
N LEU A 46 17.54 16.36 -27.35
CA LEU A 46 18.48 15.41 -26.76
C LEU A 46 19.69 15.13 -27.67
N GLU A 47 19.47 15.01 -28.98
CA GLU A 47 20.52 14.84 -29.99
C GLU A 47 21.39 16.10 -30.13
N GLY A 48 20.82 17.28 -29.90
CA GLY A 48 21.56 18.55 -29.87
C GLY A 48 22.43 18.73 -28.63
N LEU A 49 22.26 17.92 -27.57
CA LEU A 49 23.06 18.01 -26.37
C LEU A 49 24.42 17.33 -26.54
N GLY A 50 25.49 18.05 -26.23
CA GLY A 50 26.82 17.45 -26.08
C GLY A 50 26.89 16.47 -24.90
N PRO A 51 27.87 15.56 -24.85
CA PRO A 51 27.97 14.51 -23.83
C PRO A 51 27.96 15.03 -22.38
N VAL A 52 28.57 16.19 -22.14
CA VAL A 52 28.61 16.82 -20.82
C VAL A 52 27.22 17.32 -20.41
N ALA A 53 26.48 17.96 -21.33
CA ALA A 53 25.14 18.47 -21.05
C ALA A 53 24.16 17.30 -20.80
N MET A 54 24.25 16.24 -21.60
CA MET A 54 23.46 15.02 -21.40
C MET A 54 23.69 14.40 -20.01
N LYS A 55 24.96 14.30 -19.58
CA LYS A 55 25.29 13.78 -18.24
C LYS A 55 24.68 14.63 -17.13
N ASN A 56 24.67 15.96 -17.28
CA ASN A 56 24.09 16.86 -16.28
C ASN A 56 22.57 16.67 -16.18
N VAL A 57 21.86 16.63 -17.32
CA VAL A 57 20.41 16.38 -17.37
C VAL A 57 20.05 15.05 -16.68
N ILE A 58 20.80 13.98 -16.97
CA ILE A 58 20.60 12.67 -16.32
C ILE A 58 20.83 12.78 -14.82
N THR A 59 21.90 13.45 -14.40
CA THR A 59 22.25 13.56 -12.98
C THR A 59 21.17 14.32 -12.20
N GLU A 60 20.75 15.49 -12.71
CA GLU A 60 19.71 16.31 -12.09
C GLU A 60 18.36 15.58 -12.03
N SER A 61 17.96 14.94 -13.13
CA SER A 61 16.72 14.17 -13.20
C SER A 61 16.74 12.98 -12.25
N SER A 62 17.88 12.29 -12.14
CA SER A 62 18.04 11.15 -11.23
C SER A 62 17.86 11.57 -9.77
N VAL A 63 18.39 12.74 -9.37
CA VAL A 63 18.20 13.27 -8.01
C VAL A 63 16.72 13.50 -7.70
N ALA A 64 15.96 14.05 -8.65
CA ALA A 64 14.52 14.25 -8.48
C ALA A 64 13.77 12.91 -8.31
N VAL A 65 14.10 11.92 -9.13
CA VAL A 65 13.53 10.56 -9.04
C VAL A 65 13.85 9.90 -7.70
N PHE A 66 15.09 10.00 -7.22
CA PHE A 66 15.46 9.43 -5.91
C PHE A 66 14.73 10.11 -4.76
N LYS A 67 14.60 11.43 -4.77
CA LYS A 67 13.83 12.16 -3.74
C LYS A 67 12.36 11.74 -3.73
N LEU A 68 11.76 11.54 -4.91
CA LEU A 68 10.41 11.01 -5.00
C LEU A 68 10.35 9.60 -4.39
N LEU A 69 11.27 8.71 -4.75
CA LEU A 69 11.34 7.35 -4.20
C LEU A 69 11.48 7.33 -2.67
N GLU A 70 12.28 8.24 -2.10
CA GLU A 70 12.42 8.40 -0.65
C GLU A 70 11.09 8.81 0.02
N ALA A 71 10.43 9.85 -0.50
CA ALA A 71 9.15 10.34 0.05
C ALA A 71 8.07 9.26 0.00
N VAL A 72 8.02 8.55 -1.13
CA VAL A 72 7.20 7.37 -1.38
C VAL A 72 7.44 6.26 -0.36
N SER A 73 8.70 5.89 -0.16
CA SER A 73 9.10 4.84 0.78
C SER A 73 8.69 5.19 2.21
N PHE A 74 8.88 6.45 2.59
CA PHE A 74 8.49 6.97 3.89
C PHE A 74 6.97 6.88 4.12
N LEU A 75 6.17 7.30 3.14
CA LEU A 75 4.71 7.21 3.23
C LEU A 75 4.22 5.76 3.31
N ASN A 76 4.80 4.87 2.51
CA ASN A 76 4.49 3.43 2.55
C ASN A 76 4.78 2.85 3.94
N GLY A 77 5.91 3.19 4.56
CA GLY A 77 6.23 2.76 5.91
C GLY A 77 5.18 3.20 6.95
N ARG A 78 4.68 4.43 6.83
CA ARG A 78 3.60 4.93 7.69
C ARG A 78 2.28 4.18 7.47
N GLU A 79 1.88 3.97 6.23
CA GLU A 79 0.66 3.23 5.90
C GLU A 79 0.72 1.79 6.44
N CYS A 80 1.85 1.09 6.24
CA CYS A 80 2.07 -0.25 6.79
C CYS A 80 1.87 -0.29 8.31
N LYS A 81 2.42 0.69 9.04
CA LYS A 81 2.24 0.78 10.49
C LYS A 81 0.77 0.95 10.89
N TYR A 82 0.04 1.85 10.22
CA TYR A 82 -1.39 2.03 10.50
C TYR A 82 -2.20 0.77 10.21
N LEU A 83 -1.88 0.05 9.13
CA LEU A 83 -2.56 -1.21 8.79
C LEU A 83 -2.30 -2.29 9.87
N GLN A 84 -1.06 -2.40 10.36
CA GLN A 84 -0.71 -3.31 11.46
C GLN A 84 -1.50 -3.00 12.74
N GLU A 85 -1.53 -1.73 13.16
CA GLU A 85 -2.28 -1.28 14.34
C GLU A 85 -3.79 -1.58 14.20
N ARG A 86 -4.36 -1.28 13.04
CA ARG A 86 -5.77 -1.57 12.72
C ARG A 86 -6.06 -3.07 12.82
N ASP A 87 -5.19 -3.92 12.28
CA ASP A 87 -5.40 -5.36 12.24
C ASP A 87 -5.19 -6.00 13.62
N GLU A 88 -4.32 -5.44 14.46
CA GLU A 88 -4.23 -5.80 15.88
C GLU A 88 -5.55 -5.50 16.61
N VAL A 89 -6.08 -4.27 16.46
CA VAL A 89 -7.34 -3.88 17.11
C VAL A 89 -8.50 -4.77 16.66
N ARG A 90 -8.55 -5.15 15.38
CA ARG A 90 -9.56 -6.08 14.86
C ARG A 90 -9.46 -7.46 15.52
N ARG A 91 -8.25 -8.03 15.66
CA ARG A 91 -8.04 -9.31 16.36
C ARG A 91 -8.48 -9.24 17.82
N GLN A 92 -8.15 -8.14 18.52
CA GLN A 92 -8.58 -7.94 19.91
C GLN A 92 -10.09 -7.84 20.04
N LYS A 93 -10.74 -7.12 19.10
CA LYS A 93 -12.20 -7.02 19.05
C LYS A 93 -12.84 -8.40 18.91
N GLU A 94 -12.39 -9.21 17.96
CA GLU A 94 -12.92 -10.57 17.73
C GLU A 94 -12.76 -11.45 18.97
N LEU A 95 -11.61 -11.36 19.65
CA LEU A 95 -11.36 -12.09 20.91
C LEU A 95 -12.34 -11.67 22.02
N LEU A 96 -12.58 -10.37 22.18
CA LEU A 96 -13.51 -9.85 23.19
C LEU A 96 -14.96 -10.24 22.89
N GLU A 97 -15.39 -10.18 21.63
CA GLU A 97 -16.72 -10.62 21.21
C GLU A 97 -16.96 -12.11 21.51
N LYS A 98 -15.94 -12.95 21.30
CA LYS A 98 -16.00 -14.37 21.67
C LYS A 98 -16.13 -14.55 23.19
N ARG A 99 -15.29 -13.88 23.98
CA ARG A 99 -15.32 -13.96 25.46
C ARG A 99 -16.65 -13.45 26.03
N LEU A 100 -17.21 -12.40 25.44
CA LEU A 100 -18.53 -11.88 25.81
C LEU A 100 -19.60 -12.94 25.58
N SER A 101 -19.60 -13.57 24.39
CA SER A 101 -20.55 -14.62 24.03
C SER A 101 -20.45 -15.82 24.99
N GLU A 102 -19.25 -16.27 25.33
CA GLU A 102 -19.01 -17.34 26.31
C GLU A 102 -19.55 -16.97 27.70
N SER A 103 -19.29 -15.74 28.15
CA SER A 103 -19.79 -15.23 29.43
C SER A 103 -21.32 -15.14 29.47
N GLU A 104 -21.97 -14.72 28.38
CA GLU A 104 -23.42 -14.67 28.27
C GLU A 104 -24.06 -16.06 28.33
N VAL A 105 -23.46 -17.05 27.65
CA VAL A 105 -23.89 -18.45 27.71
C VAL A 105 -23.75 -18.99 29.12
N SER A 106 -22.61 -18.76 29.78
CA SER A 106 -22.37 -19.17 31.16
C SER A 106 -23.37 -18.54 32.14
N LEU A 107 -23.64 -17.24 31.99
CA LEU A 107 -24.61 -16.52 32.82
C LEU A 107 -26.03 -17.06 32.65
N LYS A 108 -26.44 -17.37 31.40
CA LYS A 108 -27.74 -18.01 31.13
C LYS A 108 -27.82 -19.37 31.82
N ALA A 109 -26.81 -20.23 31.67
CA ALA A 109 -26.78 -21.54 32.30
C ALA A 109 -26.88 -21.46 33.83
N TYR A 110 -26.13 -20.55 34.45
CA TYR A 110 -26.22 -20.30 35.89
C TYR A 110 -27.63 -19.88 36.33
N ARG A 111 -28.27 -18.96 35.60
CA ARG A 111 -29.63 -18.52 35.91
C ARG A 111 -30.65 -19.64 35.83
N GLU A 112 -30.57 -20.50 34.82
CA GLU A 112 -31.50 -21.63 34.69
C GLU A 112 -31.32 -22.67 35.82
N GLN A 113 -30.09 -22.91 36.28
CA GLN A 113 -29.83 -23.81 37.41
C GLN A 113 -30.38 -23.29 38.75
N HIS A 114 -30.55 -21.97 38.87
CA HIS A 114 -31.01 -21.30 40.09
C HIS A 114 -32.45 -20.75 39.98
N LYS A 115 -33.22 -21.13 38.96
CA LYS A 115 -34.67 -20.92 38.94
C LYS A 115 -35.35 -21.96 39.84
N THR A 116 -35.74 -21.55 41.04
CA THR A 116 -36.76 -22.21 41.89
C THR A 116 -38.16 -22.00 41.34
#